data_AF-A0A6L6KZ81-F1
#
_entry.id   AF-A0A6L6KZ81-F1
#
_cell.length_a   1.000
_cell.length_b   1.000
_cell.length_c   1.000
_cell.angle_alpha   90.00
_cell.angle_beta   90.00
_cell.angle_gamma   90.00
#
_symmetry.space_group_name_H-M   'P 1'
#
loop_
_entity.id
_entity.type
_entity.pdbx_description
1 polymer ?
#
loop_
_entity_poly.entity_id
_entity_poly.type
_entity_poly.pdbx_seq_one_letter_code
_entity_poly.pdbx_strand_id
1 'polypeptide(L)' 'MNLFCEEVHKLEAEFKQCRKLLNAIGDENRQHLICVMMNMPIDGGLVLKIVEQTHHPGCHSLI' A
#
# COMPACT_ATOMS: atom_id res chain seq x y z
N MET A 1 -10.08 33.46 18.10
CA MET A 1 -9.76 32.03 17.91
C MET A 1 -8.28 31.93 17.60
N ASN A 2 -7.58 30.94 18.16
CA ASN A 2 -6.13 30.80 18.05
C ASN A 2 -5.80 30.08 16.73
N LEU A 3 -5.30 30.82 15.73
CA LEU A 3 -5.00 30.33 14.38
C LEU A 3 -4.13 29.06 14.38
N PHE A 4 -3.18 28.97 15.32
CA PHE A 4 -2.31 27.80 15.50
C PHE A 4 -3.10 26.52 15.86
N CYS A 5 -4.15 26.66 16.67
CA CYS A 5 -4.98 25.52 17.06
C CYS A 5 -5.80 24.98 15.86
N GLU A 6 -6.22 25.86 14.96
CA GLU A 6 -6.95 25.49 13.74
C GLU A 6 -6.04 24.75 12.75
N GLU A 7 -4.79 25.18 12.58
CA GLU A 7 -3.81 24.50 11.73
C GLU A 7 -3.45 23.10 12.24
N VAL A 8 -3.29 22.94 13.55
CA VAL A 8 -3.02 21.63 14.17
C VAL A 8 -4.19 20.66 13.96
N HIS A 9 -5.43 21.11 14.15
CA HIS A 9 -6.61 20.27 13.91
C HIS A 9 -6.78 19.92 12.43
N LYS A 10 -6.47 20.84 11.53
CA LYS A 10 -6.48 20.57 10.08
C LYS A 10 -5.47 19.49 9.73
N LEU A 11 -4.24 19.60 10.22
CA LEU A 11 -3.20 18.59 10.01
C LEU A 11 -3.60 17.23 10.57
N GLU A 12 -4.18 17.19 11.77
CA GLU A 12 -4.68 15.96 12.38
C GLU A 12 -5.77 15.29 11.51
N ALA A 13 -6.70 16.09 10.99
CA ALA A 13 -7.76 15.62 10.12
C ALA A 13 -7.20 15.04 8.80
N GLU A 14 -6.27 15.75 8.17
CA GLU A 14 -5.58 15.28 6.95
C GLU A 14 -4.79 13.99 7.20
N PHE A 15 -4.09 13.90 8.33
CA PHE A 15 -3.37 12.68 8.70
C PHE A 15 -4.30 11.50 8.94
N LYS A 16 -5.43 11.72 9.63
CA LYS A 16 -6.48 10.72 9.83
C LYS A 16 -7.10 10.28 8.49
N GLN A 17 -7.28 11.21 7.56
CA GLN A 17 -7.77 10.92 6.21
C GLN A 17 -6.81 10.02 5.43
N CYS A 18 -5.50 10.26 5.55
CA CYS A 18 -4.46 9.47 4.90
C CYS A 18 -4.13 8.15 5.60
N ARG A 19 -4.69 7.85 6.78
CA ARG A 19 -4.35 6.67 7.60
C ARG A 19 -4.40 5.36 6.83
N LYS A 20 -5.43 5.14 6.01
CA LYS A 20 -5.56 3.89 5.22
C LYS A 20 -4.42 3.73 4.22
N LEU A 21 -4.05 4.83 3.55
CA LEU A 21 -2.96 4.85 2.59
C LEU A 21 -1.61 4.63 3.28
N LEU A 22 -1.36 5.36 4.37
CA LEU A 22 -0.12 5.23 5.15
C LEU A 22 0.03 3.81 5.73
N ASN A 23 -1.05 3.21 6.23
CA ASN A 23 -1.02 1.83 6.71
C ASN A 23 -0.75 0.84 5.56
N ALA A 24 -1.36 1.05 4.38
CA ALA A 24 -1.16 0.16 3.24
C ALA A 24 0.26 0.25 2.68
N ILE A 25 0.83 1.46 2.63
CA ILE A 25 2.21 1.66 2.21
C ILE A 25 3.18 1.22 3.31
N GLY A 26 2.83 1.28 4.59
CA GLY A 26 3.69 0.84 5.69
C GLY A 26 3.78 -0.69 5.87
N ASP A 27 2.92 -1.46 5.21
CA ASP A 27 2.91 -2.92 5.27
C ASP A 27 3.93 -3.52 4.30
N GLU A 28 4.90 -4.27 4.82
CA GLU A 28 6.04 -4.82 4.06
C GLU A 28 5.59 -5.69 2.87
N ASN A 29 4.58 -6.54 3.08
CA ASN A 29 4.08 -7.42 2.03
C ASN A 29 3.40 -6.64 0.91
N ARG A 30 2.63 -5.60 1.25
CA ARG A 30 2.02 -4.70 0.27
C ARG A 30 3.08 -3.87 -0.47
N GLN A 31 4.12 -3.38 0.21
CA GLN A 31 5.22 -2.68 -0.46
C GLN A 31 5.90 -3.57 -1.49
N HIS A 32 6.25 -4.79 -1.09
CA HIS A 32 6.85 -5.79 -1.99
C HIS A 32 5.95 -6.05 -3.21
N LEU A 33 4.65 -6.27 -2.97
CA LEU A 33 3.67 -6.48 -4.02
C LEU A 33 3.58 -5.29 -4.98
N ILE A 34 3.54 -4.06 -4.46
CA ILE A 34 3.53 -2.83 -5.27
C ILE A 34 4.80 -2.75 -6.13
N CYS A 35 5.98 -3.06 -5.57
CA CYS A 35 7.24 -3.10 -6.31
C CYS A 35 7.24 -4.14 -7.43
N VAL A 36 6.74 -5.35 -7.19
CA VAL A 36 6.59 -6.38 -8.22
C VAL A 36 5.65 -5.89 -9.32
N MET A 37 4.48 -5.38 -8.95
CA MET A 37 3.46 -4.93 -9.91
C MET A 37 3.92 -3.73 -10.75
N MET A 38 4.72 -2.81 -10.20
CA MET A 38 5.29 -1.68 -10.97
C MET A 38 6.24 -2.13 -12.08
N ASN A 39 6.83 -3.32 -11.97
CA ASN A 39 7.74 -3.88 -12.97
C ASN A 39 7.05 -4.84 -13.96
N MET A 40 5.75 -5.09 -13.79
CA MET A 40 4.97 -5.95 -14.67
C MET A 40 4.32 -5.18 -15.82
N PRO A 41 4.05 -5.83 -16.97
CA PRO A 41 3.22 -5.25 -18.02
C PRO A 41 1.83 -4.84 -17.50
N ILE A 42 1.32 -3.71 -17.99
CA ILE A 42 -0.03 -3.24 -17.67
C ILE A 42 -1.02 -3.95 -18.62
N ASP A 43 -1.23 -5.24 -18.37
CA ASP A 43 -2.10 -6.13 -19.16
C ASP A 43 -3.25 -6.73 -18.35
N GLY A 44 -3.42 -6.29 -17.09
CA GLY A 44 -4.38 -6.89 -16.17
C GLY A 44 -3.96 -8.28 -15.68
N GLY A 45 -2.64 -8.50 -15.54
CA GLY A 45 -2.01 -9.77 -15.20
C GLY A 45 -2.77 -10.64 -14.19
N LEU A 46 -2.83 -11.94 -14.50
CA LEU A 46 -3.43 -12.96 -13.64
C LEU A 46 -2.76 -12.96 -12.26
N VAL A 47 -3.57 -13.08 -11.20
CA VAL A 47 -3.09 -13.18 -9.81
C VAL A 47 -2.02 -14.27 -9.66
N LEU A 48 -2.13 -15.37 -10.41
CA LEU A 48 -1.14 -16.44 -10.41
C LEU A 48 0.25 -15.96 -10.85
N LYS A 49 0.33 -15.14 -11.92
CA LYS A 49 1.61 -14.57 -12.39
C LYS A 49 2.23 -13.64 -11.34
N ILE A 50 1.39 -12.87 -10.64
CA ILE A 50 1.84 -12.01 -9.55
C ILE A 50 2.41 -12.87 -8.42
N VAL A 51 1.70 -13.94 -8.04
CA VAL A 51 2.15 -14.88 -7.01
C VAL A 51 3.50 -15.51 -7.37
N GLU A 52 3.66 -16.01 -8.61
CA GLU A 52 4.93 -16.56 -9.12
C GLU A 52 6.08 -15.55 -8.99
N GLN A 53 5.84 -14.27 -9.28
CA GLN A 53 6.86 -13.21 -9.23
C GLN A 53 7.18 -12.77 -7.79
N THR A 54 6.20 -12.81 -6.89
CA THR A 54 6.36 -12.32 -5.51
C THR A 54 7.17 -13.24 -4.60
N HIS A 55 7.22 -14.55 -4.89
CA HIS A 55 7.87 -15.57 -4.04
C HIS A 55 7.43 -15.51 -2.56
N HIS A 56 6.22 -15.00 -2.29
CA HIS A 56 5.76 -14.74 -0.94
C HIS A 56 5.52 -16.05 -0.17
N PRO A 57 6.04 -16.22 1.07
CA PRO A 57 5.97 -17.49 1.81
C PRO A 57 4.55 -18.04 1.96
N GLY A 58 3.57 -17.15 2.19
CA GLY A 58 2.15 -17.52 2.34
C GLY A 58 1.43 -17.94 1.07
N CYS A 59 2.10 -17.91 -0.09
CA CYS A 59 1.51 -18.23 -1.39
C CYS A 59 2.02 -19.55 -2.00
N HIS A 60 2.85 -20.31 -1.29
CA HIS A 60 3.39 -21.59 -1.78
C HIS A 60 2.32 -22.62 -2.17
N SER A 61 1.13 -22.56 -1.58
CA SER A 61 0.01 -23.47 -1.90
C SER A 61 -0.78 -23.05 -3.15
N LEU A 62 -0.49 -21.88 -3.73
CA LEU A 62 -1.18 -21.33 -4.90
C LEU A 62 -0.40 -21.56 -6.20
N ILE A 63 0.82 -22.10 -6.12
CA ILE A 63 1.72 -22.40 -7.24
C ILE A 63 1.78 -23.90 -7.46
#